data_AF-A0A1F7L0G6-F1
#
_entry.id   AF-A0A1F7L0G6-F1
#
_cell.length_a   1.000
_cell.length_b   1.000
_cell.length_c   1.000
_cell.angle_alpha   90.00
_cell.angle_beta   90.00
_cell.angle_gamma   90.00
#
_symmetry.space_group_name_H-M   'P 1'
#
loop_
_entity.id
_entity.type
_entity.pdbx_description
1 polymer ?
#
loop_
_entity_poly.entity_id
_entity_poly.type
_entity_poly.pdbx_seq_one_letter_code
_entity_poly.pdbx_strand_id
1 'polypeptide(L)'
;MLFIISLGTALGLFVLLQTNKVNTRRMFSGVLPTQIIQPTKTLASPIQTSIMDSPDGTITLTMEKQQQSGLPTKYFFYTIGLQSDQKTIFNKEVDDTENLSIPYNAWSPDNKYVFLKESTPTINNYYVFASSGNPLYPDKQYINIQELFSEQVPDFAITDVTGWADSVLVVVNTVSKKQGQKVSFWFDVSSQSFIRLSTYFD
;
A
#
# COMPACT_ATOMS: atom_id res chain seq x y z
N MET A 1 -19.47 -27.95 -113.26
CA MET A 1 -18.40 -27.03 -113.70
C MET A 1 -18.02 -26.17 -112.51
N LEU A 2 -16.71 -25.94 -112.30
CA LEU A 2 -16.00 -25.34 -111.13
C LEU A 2 -15.88 -26.27 -109.89
N PHE A 3 -14.73 -26.84 -109.52
CA PHE A 3 -13.38 -26.32 -109.15
C PHE A 3 -13.39 -25.43 -107.89
N ILE A 4 -12.47 -25.50 -106.91
CA ILE A 4 -11.49 -26.48 -106.40
C ILE A 4 -10.75 -25.78 -105.21
N ILE A 5 -10.40 -26.55 -104.16
CA ILE A 5 -9.20 -26.46 -103.29
C ILE A 5 -8.94 -25.18 -102.44
N SER A 6 -8.78 -25.35 -101.12
CA SER A 6 -7.45 -25.38 -100.44
C SER A 6 -7.65 -25.51 -98.92
N LEU A 7 -7.11 -26.52 -98.24
CA LEU A 7 -5.71 -26.83 -97.90
C LEU A 7 -5.23 -26.01 -96.69
N GLY A 8 -5.25 -26.67 -95.53
CA GLY A 8 -4.63 -26.22 -94.28
C GLY A 8 -4.03 -27.42 -93.56
N THR A 9 -2.77 -27.68 -93.86
CA THR A 9 -1.88 -28.67 -93.21
C THR A 9 -1.46 -28.18 -91.83
N ALA A 10 -1.30 -29.09 -90.85
CA ALA A 10 0.01 -29.31 -90.20
C ALA A 10 -0.05 -30.29 -89.00
N LEU A 11 0.77 -31.33 -89.14
CA LEU A 11 1.69 -31.91 -88.15
C LEU A 11 1.18 -32.29 -86.74
N GLY A 12 0.93 -33.60 -86.61
CA GLY A 12 1.85 -34.51 -85.91
C GLY A 12 2.23 -34.20 -84.46
N LEU A 13 1.62 -34.91 -83.52
CA LEU A 13 2.19 -35.15 -82.19
C LEU A 13 2.36 -36.65 -81.95
N PHE A 14 3.60 -37.06 -81.76
CA PHE A 14 3.94 -38.21 -80.94
C PHE A 14 5.10 -37.77 -80.07
N VAL A 15 5.04 -38.03 -78.76
CA VAL A 15 6.15 -38.57 -77.95
C VAL A 15 5.84 -38.55 -76.45
N LEU A 16 6.00 -39.76 -75.88
CA LEU A 16 6.42 -40.18 -74.54
C LEU A 16 5.63 -39.74 -73.30
N LEU A 17 4.95 -40.74 -72.73
CA LEU A 17 4.61 -40.86 -71.32
C LEU A 17 5.89 -40.86 -70.47
N GLN A 18 6.07 -39.83 -69.65
CA GLN A 18 6.93 -39.91 -68.47
C GLN A 18 6.06 -39.91 -67.22
N THR A 19 6.17 -40.99 -66.46
CA THR A 19 5.57 -41.19 -65.15
C THR A 19 6.13 -40.18 -64.15
N ASN A 20 5.29 -39.30 -63.63
CA ASN A 20 5.60 -38.54 -62.44
C ASN A 20 4.57 -38.83 -61.34
N LYS A 21 5.13 -39.20 -60.18
CA LYS A 21 4.45 -39.66 -58.96
C LYS A 21 3.33 -38.70 -58.57
N VAL A 22 2.14 -39.24 -58.37
CA VAL A 22 0.99 -38.52 -57.81
C VAL A 22 1.32 -38.18 -56.35
N ASN A 23 1.77 -36.95 -56.10
CA ASN A 23 1.75 -36.37 -54.77
C ASN A 23 0.34 -35.88 -54.49
N THR A 24 -0.47 -36.75 -53.88
CA THR A 24 -1.79 -36.40 -53.35
C THR A 24 -1.59 -35.42 -52.18
N ARG A 25 -1.60 -34.12 -52.46
CA ARG A 25 -1.77 -33.12 -51.39
C ARG A 25 -3.20 -33.20 -50.90
N ARG A 26 -3.42 -33.97 -49.82
CA ARG A 26 -4.61 -33.80 -48.98
C ARG A 26 -4.58 -32.36 -48.46
N MET A 27 -5.54 -31.54 -48.88
CA MET A 27 -5.79 -30.26 -48.23
C MET A 27 -6.34 -30.56 -46.84
N PHE A 28 -5.50 -30.44 -45.83
CA PHE A 28 -5.97 -30.34 -44.45
C PHE A 28 -6.47 -28.91 -44.26
N SER A 29 -7.74 -28.76 -43.88
CA SER A 29 -8.22 -27.53 -43.25
C SER A 29 -7.36 -27.28 -42.01
N GLY A 30 -6.38 -26.38 -42.14
CA GLY A 30 -5.55 -25.96 -41.02
C GLY A 30 -6.40 -25.17 -40.04
N VAL A 31 -6.70 -25.76 -38.90
CA VAL A 31 -7.35 -25.14 -37.75
C VAL A 31 -6.62 -23.83 -37.43
N LEU A 32 -7.35 -22.72 -37.31
CA LEU A 32 -6.80 -21.47 -36.79
C LEU A 32 -6.09 -21.78 -35.46
N PRO A 33 -4.85 -21.33 -35.23
CA PRO A 33 -4.17 -21.61 -33.98
C PRO A 33 -5.02 -21.08 -32.83
N THR A 34 -5.46 -21.98 -31.95
CA THR A 34 -6.07 -21.60 -30.68
C THR A 34 -5.06 -20.70 -29.97
N GLN A 35 -5.40 -19.42 -29.80
CA GLN A 35 -4.61 -18.54 -28.95
C GLN A 35 -4.62 -19.13 -27.55
N ILE A 36 -3.49 -19.69 -27.13
CA ILE A 36 -3.25 -19.99 -25.72
C ILE A 36 -3.18 -18.63 -25.04
N ILE A 37 -4.25 -18.23 -24.37
CA ILE A 37 -4.21 -17.07 -23.48
C ILE A 37 -3.25 -17.47 -22.36
N GLN A 38 -1.99 -17.04 -22.46
CA GLN A 38 -1.09 -17.12 -21.31
C GLN A 38 -1.75 -16.34 -20.17
N PRO A 39 -1.82 -16.89 -18.94
CA PRO A 39 -2.25 -16.09 -17.81
C PRO A 39 -1.29 -14.90 -17.73
N THR A 40 -1.83 -13.70 -17.97
CA THR A 40 -1.10 -12.46 -17.72
C THR A 40 -0.61 -12.55 -16.28
N LYS A 41 0.71 -12.66 -16.07
CA LYS A 41 1.30 -12.45 -14.76
C LYS A 41 0.93 -11.02 -14.38
N THR A 42 -0.09 -10.85 -13.55
CA THR A 42 -0.34 -9.58 -12.87
C THR A 42 0.94 -9.26 -12.11
N LEU A 43 1.64 -8.20 -12.51
CA LEU A 43 2.79 -7.71 -11.78
C LEU A 43 2.33 -7.45 -10.34
N ALA A 44 2.91 -8.17 -9.37
CA ALA A 44 2.65 -7.88 -7.97
C ALA A 44 3.05 -6.42 -7.71
N SER A 45 2.14 -5.65 -7.12
CA SER A 45 2.44 -4.27 -6.72
C SER A 45 3.67 -4.23 -5.81
N PRO A 46 4.59 -3.27 -5.99
CA PRO A 46 5.76 -3.16 -5.13
C PRO A 46 5.33 -2.84 -3.69
N ILE A 47 5.87 -3.60 -2.73
CA ILE A 47 5.74 -3.29 -1.31
C ILE A 47 6.72 -2.17 -0.99
N GLN A 48 6.21 -1.06 -0.46
CA GLN A 48 7.03 0.03 0.06
C GLN A 48 7.21 -0.17 1.56
N THR A 49 8.44 -0.10 2.05
CA THR A 49 8.76 -0.31 3.46
C THR A 49 9.32 0.96 4.10
N SER A 50 8.91 1.25 5.32
CA SER A 50 9.53 2.27 6.18
C SER A 50 9.81 1.66 7.54
N ILE A 51 10.95 2.01 8.14
CA ILE A 51 11.37 1.45 9.42
C ILE A 51 11.75 2.57 10.40
N MET A 52 11.66 2.26 11.68
CA MET A 52 12.15 3.10 12.77
C MET A 52 12.60 2.21 13.93
N ASP A 53 13.88 2.32 14.30
CA ASP A 53 14.41 1.62 15.47
C ASP A 53 13.95 2.28 16.77
N SER A 54 13.77 1.45 17.79
CA SER A 54 13.55 1.91 19.16
C SER A 54 14.74 2.73 19.66
N PRO A 55 14.56 3.61 20.66
CA PRO A 55 15.63 4.42 21.24
C PRO A 55 16.91 3.65 21.59
N ASP A 56 16.79 2.40 22.03
CA ASP A 56 17.93 1.52 22.37
C ASP A 56 18.36 0.56 21.24
N GLY A 57 17.68 0.59 20.10
CA GLY A 57 17.95 -0.26 18.93
C GLY A 57 17.58 -1.73 19.10
N THR A 58 16.82 -2.10 20.13
CA THR A 58 16.46 -3.51 20.41
C THR A 58 15.22 -3.99 19.65
N ILE A 59 14.38 -3.06 19.18
CA ILE A 59 13.14 -3.37 18.46
C ILE A 59 12.99 -2.41 17.28
N THR A 60 12.67 -2.92 16.10
CA THR A 60 12.39 -2.10 14.91
C THR A 60 10.90 -2.09 14.63
N LEU A 61 10.30 -0.91 14.49
CA LEU A 61 8.95 -0.72 13.98
C LEU A 61 9.01 -0.66 12.46
N THR A 62 8.24 -1.51 11.80
CA THR A 62 8.18 -1.60 10.35
C THR A 62 6.77 -1.32 9.86
N MET A 63 6.69 -0.51 8.81
CA MET A 63 5.49 -0.27 8.02
C MET A 63 5.69 -0.84 6.62
N GLU A 64 4.76 -1.67 6.19
CA GLU A 64 4.62 -2.08 4.79
C GLU A 64 3.38 -1.43 4.17
N LYS A 65 3.56 -0.78 3.03
CA LYS A 65 2.51 -0.19 2.22
C LYS A 65 2.37 -0.96 0.92
N GLN A 66 1.17 -1.48 0.67
CA GLN A 66 0.80 -2.19 -0.55
C GLN A 66 -0.21 -1.35 -1.33
N GLN A 67 0.24 -0.77 -2.45
CA GLN A 67 -0.61 0.07 -3.28
C GLN A 67 -0.84 -0.60 -4.63
N GLN A 68 -2.11 -0.82 -4.98
CA GLN A 68 -2.52 -1.38 -6.27
C GLN A 68 -3.53 -0.44 -6.92
N SER A 69 -3.32 -0.13 -8.20
CA SER A 69 -4.20 0.79 -8.94
C SER A 69 -5.66 0.37 -8.84
N GLY A 70 -6.52 1.29 -8.40
CA GLY A 70 -7.96 1.07 -8.29
C GLY A 70 -8.41 0.20 -7.11
N LEU A 71 -7.51 -0.13 -6.17
CA LEU A 71 -7.82 -0.80 -4.91
C LEU A 71 -7.38 0.08 -3.72
N PRO A 72 -8.02 -0.06 -2.55
CA PRO A 72 -7.54 0.57 -1.32
C PRO A 72 -6.08 0.22 -1.04
N THR A 73 -5.33 1.20 -0.56
CA THR A 73 -3.96 1.00 -0.11
C THR A 73 -3.98 0.26 1.23
N LYS A 74 -3.24 -0.85 1.34
CA LYS A 74 -3.12 -1.60 2.58
C LYS A 74 -1.85 -1.21 3.32
N TYR A 75 -1.98 -0.99 4.62
CA TYR A 75 -0.89 -0.70 5.53
C TYR A 75 -0.79 -1.80 6.58
N PHE A 76 0.41 -2.31 6.80
CA PHE A 76 0.73 -3.26 7.85
C PHE A 76 1.82 -2.68 8.74
N PHE A 77 1.57 -2.67 10.04
CA PHE A 77 2.52 -2.22 11.07
C PHE A 77 2.85 -3.38 11.98
N TYR A 78 4.14 -3.64 12.17
CA TYR A 78 4.63 -4.69 13.06
C TYR A 78 5.98 -4.30 13.66
N THR A 79 6.31 -4.87 14.81
CA THR A 79 7.63 -4.75 15.41
C THR A 79 8.45 -6.03 15.17
N ILE A 80 9.77 -5.89 15.04
CA ILE A 80 10.73 -7.00 14.99
C ILE A 80 11.73 -6.80 16.12
N GLY A 81 11.84 -7.76 17.04
CA GLY A 81 12.88 -7.76 18.07
C GLY A 81 14.18 -8.44 17.63
N LEU A 82 15.20 -8.42 18.51
CA LEU A 82 16.54 -8.95 18.23
C LEU A 82 16.59 -10.43 17.79
N GLN A 83 15.59 -11.24 18.15
CA GLN A 83 15.52 -12.66 17.77
C GLN A 83 14.65 -12.88 16.53
N SER A 84 14.40 -11.82 15.75
CA SER A 84 13.47 -11.81 14.62
C SER A 84 12.04 -12.19 15.02
N ASP A 85 11.65 -11.93 16.28
CA ASP A 85 10.28 -12.11 16.76
C ASP A 85 9.40 -10.97 16.24
N GLN A 86 8.55 -11.30 15.26
CA GLN A 86 7.63 -10.34 14.67
C GLN A 86 6.32 -10.26 15.47
N LYS A 87 5.87 -9.05 15.80
CA LYS A 87 4.60 -8.80 16.49
C LYS A 87 3.77 -7.79 15.70
N THR A 88 2.57 -8.19 15.29
CA THR A 88 1.65 -7.28 14.60
C THR A 88 1.14 -6.20 15.56
N ILE A 89 1.20 -4.94 15.13
CA ILE A 89 0.69 -3.79 15.88
C ILE A 89 -0.69 -3.39 15.34
N PHE A 90 -0.78 -3.21 14.03
CA PHE A 90 -1.96 -2.65 13.39
C PHE A 90 -1.97 -2.96 11.89
N ASN A 91 -3.15 -3.06 11.30
CA ASN A 91 -3.31 -3.05 9.85
C ASN A 91 -4.55 -2.23 9.48
N LYS A 92 -4.49 -1.54 8.36
CA LYS A 92 -5.61 -0.72 7.86
C LYS A 92 -5.60 -0.66 6.34
N GLU A 93 -6.78 -0.69 5.74
CA GLU A 93 -6.98 -0.33 4.34
C GLU A 93 -7.53 1.10 4.28
N VAL A 94 -6.97 1.93 3.40
CA VAL A 94 -7.38 3.32 3.23
C VAL A 94 -7.47 3.70 1.76
N ASP A 95 -8.25 4.73 1.50
CA ASP A 95 -8.43 5.28 0.16
C ASP A 95 -7.18 6.09 -0.27
N ASP A 96 -7.09 6.42 -1.57
CA ASP A 96 -5.93 7.11 -2.14
C ASP A 96 -5.68 8.53 -1.58
N THR A 97 -6.66 9.10 -0.88
CA THR A 97 -6.56 10.42 -0.24
C THR A 97 -6.03 10.39 1.18
N GLU A 98 -5.80 9.20 1.73
CA GLU A 98 -5.36 8.97 3.09
C GLU A 98 -3.96 8.37 3.12
N ASN A 99 -3.22 8.60 4.20
CA ASN A 99 -1.88 8.08 4.34
C ASN A 99 -1.57 7.76 5.80
N LEU A 100 -1.08 6.55 6.05
CA LEU A 100 -0.48 6.19 7.33
C LEU A 100 1.04 6.23 7.26
N SER A 101 1.66 6.70 8.33
CA SER A 101 3.11 6.91 8.42
C SER A 101 3.64 6.64 9.83
N ILE A 102 4.94 6.35 9.89
CA ILE A 102 5.72 6.30 11.14
C ILE A 102 6.37 7.68 11.34
N PRO A 103 5.96 8.45 12.37
CA PRO A 103 6.61 9.70 12.73
C PRO A 103 8.06 9.51 13.18
N TYR A 104 8.91 10.54 13.04
CA TYR A 104 10.34 10.44 13.36
C TYR A 104 10.65 10.04 14.80
N ASN A 105 9.75 10.33 15.73
CA ASN A 105 9.89 9.96 17.13
C ASN A 105 8.69 9.17 17.63
N ALA A 106 8.25 8.21 16.80
CA ALA A 106 7.15 7.31 17.10
C ALA A 106 7.30 6.58 18.44
N TRP A 107 8.53 6.25 18.87
CA TRP A 107 8.80 5.40 20.03
C TRP A 107 8.84 6.14 21.36
N SER A 108 8.20 5.56 22.39
CA SER A 108 8.39 6.00 23.78
C SER A 108 9.83 5.72 24.23
N PRO A 109 10.40 6.56 25.12
CA PRO A 109 11.76 6.38 25.63
C PRO A 109 12.08 5.01 26.23
N ASP A 110 11.07 4.32 26.76
CA ASP A 110 11.18 2.98 27.37
C ASP A 110 10.75 1.83 26.45
N ASN A 111 10.55 2.13 25.16
CA ASN A 111 10.09 1.24 24.09
C ASN A 111 8.73 0.59 24.31
N LYS A 112 7.95 0.95 25.33
CA LYS A 112 6.66 0.29 25.61
C LYS A 112 5.57 0.68 24.63
N TYR A 113 5.68 1.87 24.04
CA TYR A 113 4.65 2.41 23.18
C TYR A 113 5.23 2.93 21.87
N VAL A 114 4.37 2.93 20.86
CA VAL A 114 4.60 3.61 19.59
C VAL A 114 3.39 4.47 19.26
N PHE A 115 3.57 5.58 18.56
CA PHE A 115 2.46 6.28 17.92
C PHE A 115 2.60 6.32 16.40
N LEU A 116 1.46 6.21 15.73
CA LEU A 116 1.34 6.27 14.27
C LEU A 116 0.52 7.50 13.89
N LYS A 117 0.82 8.07 12.72
CA LYS A 117 0.06 9.19 12.15
C LYS A 117 -0.72 8.73 10.94
N GLU A 118 -2.01 9.01 10.94
CA GLU A 118 -2.86 8.94 9.77
C GLU A 118 -3.24 10.35 9.33
N SER A 119 -2.91 10.69 8.09
CA SER A 119 -3.27 11.98 7.49
C SER A 119 -4.43 11.77 6.54
N THR A 120 -5.53 12.49 6.76
CA THR A 120 -6.65 12.59 5.83
C THR A 120 -6.67 13.98 5.19
N PRO A 121 -7.54 14.25 4.19
CA PRO A 121 -7.66 15.59 3.61
C PRO A 121 -8.04 16.69 4.59
N THR A 122 -8.63 16.35 5.74
CA THR A 122 -9.20 17.32 6.69
C THR A 122 -8.53 17.30 8.05
N ILE A 123 -8.04 16.14 8.50
CA ILE A 123 -7.54 15.96 9.86
C ILE A 123 -6.41 14.95 9.92
N ASN A 124 -5.50 15.13 10.88
CA ASN A 124 -4.52 14.12 11.23
C ASN A 124 -5.02 13.36 12.46
N ASN A 125 -5.11 12.04 12.37
CA ASN A 125 -5.31 11.16 13.51
C ASN A 125 -3.96 10.65 14.01
N TYR A 126 -3.85 10.48 15.32
CA TYR A 126 -2.65 9.99 15.97
C TYR A 126 -3.04 8.85 16.91
N TYR A 127 -2.45 7.68 16.69
CA TYR A 127 -2.82 6.45 17.37
C TYR A 127 -1.68 5.94 18.22
N VAL A 128 -1.90 5.71 19.51
CA VAL A 128 -0.91 5.11 20.42
C VAL A 128 -1.19 3.63 20.60
N PHE A 129 -0.17 2.79 20.41
CA PHE A 129 -0.23 1.34 20.56
C PHE A 129 0.83 0.86 21.57
N ALA A 130 0.58 -0.28 22.20
CA ALA A 130 1.65 -1.01 22.87
C ALA A 130 2.58 -1.64 21.82
N SER A 131 3.89 -1.46 21.96
CA SER A 131 4.89 -2.00 21.03
C SER A 131 4.95 -3.54 21.00
N SER A 132 4.35 -4.18 22.01
CA SER A 132 4.20 -5.63 22.10
C SER A 132 3.15 -6.21 21.14
N GLY A 133 2.30 -5.37 20.54
CA GLY A 133 1.16 -5.80 19.72
C GLY A 133 -0.08 -6.23 20.51
N ASN A 134 0.05 -6.38 21.84
CA ASN A 134 -1.09 -6.62 22.70
C ASN A 134 -2.01 -5.38 22.77
N PRO A 135 -3.30 -5.56 23.09
CA PRO A 135 -4.19 -4.45 23.38
C PRO A 135 -3.64 -3.56 24.50
N LEU A 136 -3.82 -2.25 24.35
CA LEU A 136 -3.37 -1.26 25.33
C LEU A 136 -4.27 -1.29 26.58
N TYR A 137 -5.54 -1.63 26.40
CA TYR A 137 -6.53 -1.95 27.45
C TYR A 137 -7.34 -3.19 27.03
N PRO A 138 -8.08 -3.86 27.94
CA PRO A 138 -8.78 -5.13 27.65
C PRO A 138 -9.66 -5.12 26.39
N ASP A 139 -10.17 -3.96 26.01
CA ASP A 139 -11.15 -3.72 24.95
C ASP A 139 -10.67 -2.66 23.94
N LYS A 140 -9.43 -2.19 24.02
CA LYS A 140 -8.87 -1.18 23.12
C LYS A 140 -7.48 -1.55 22.63
N GLN A 141 -7.35 -1.76 21.31
CA GLN A 141 -6.05 -2.00 20.68
C GLN A 141 -5.16 -0.75 20.74
N TYR A 142 -5.76 0.43 20.64
CA TYR A 142 -5.05 1.71 20.61
C TYR A 142 -5.87 2.83 21.26
N ILE A 143 -5.21 3.96 21.51
CA ILE A 143 -5.86 5.23 21.84
C ILE A 143 -5.76 6.15 20.62
N ASN A 144 -6.89 6.71 20.19
CA ASN A 144 -6.91 7.79 19.20
C ASN A 144 -6.83 9.15 19.94
N ILE A 145 -5.67 9.79 19.89
CA ILE A 145 -5.42 11.09 20.54
C ILE A 145 -6.35 12.15 19.96
N GLN A 146 -6.58 12.15 18.65
CA GLN A 146 -7.38 13.19 18.00
C GLN A 146 -8.85 13.15 18.43
N GLU A 147 -9.42 11.96 18.52
CA GLU A 147 -10.79 11.73 19.02
C GLU A 147 -10.90 12.14 20.49
N LEU A 148 -10.04 11.57 21.34
CA LEU A 148 -10.05 11.82 22.78
C LEU A 148 -9.82 13.30 23.13
N PHE A 149 -8.92 13.98 22.40
CA PHE A 149 -8.66 15.41 22.59
C PHE A 149 -9.87 16.25 22.21
N SER A 150 -10.57 15.91 21.12
CA SER A 150 -11.76 16.67 20.70
C SER A 150 -12.90 16.58 21.71
N GLU A 151 -12.99 15.48 22.45
CA GLU A 151 -13.96 15.26 23.51
C GLU A 151 -13.60 16.01 24.79
N GLN A 152 -12.33 15.92 25.24
CA GLN A 152 -11.90 16.47 26.53
C GLN A 152 -11.50 17.95 26.46
N VAL A 153 -11.03 18.43 25.32
CA VAL A 153 -10.46 19.78 25.14
C VAL A 153 -11.09 20.48 23.93
N PRO A 154 -12.43 20.70 23.93
CA PRO A 154 -13.17 21.09 22.73
C PRO A 154 -12.84 22.49 22.19
N ASP A 155 -12.29 23.39 23.02
CA ASP A 155 -11.93 24.77 22.63
C ASP A 155 -10.63 24.84 21.79
N PHE A 156 -9.90 23.74 21.64
CA PHE A 156 -8.64 23.66 20.91
C PHE A 156 -8.70 22.66 19.76
N ALA A 157 -7.83 22.83 18.78
CA ALA A 157 -7.60 21.88 17.69
C ALA A 157 -6.13 21.46 17.69
N ILE A 158 -5.87 20.17 17.50
CA ILE A 158 -4.50 19.66 17.35
C ILE A 158 -3.94 20.19 16.02
N THR A 159 -2.75 20.77 16.09
CA THR A 159 -1.98 21.16 14.91
C THR A 159 -0.91 20.13 14.59
N ASP A 160 -0.30 19.54 15.62
CA ASP A 160 0.63 18.42 15.46
C ASP A 160 0.80 17.61 16.75
N VAL A 161 1.36 16.41 16.62
CA VAL A 161 1.83 15.60 17.75
C VAL A 161 3.31 15.37 17.53
N THR A 162 4.13 16.06 18.32
CA THR A 162 5.56 16.16 18.05
C THR A 162 6.37 15.04 18.64
N GLY A 163 5.80 14.15 19.46
CA GLY A 163 6.45 12.95 19.99
C GLY A 163 6.45 12.87 21.52
N TRP A 164 7.39 12.11 22.10
CA TRP A 164 7.38 11.79 23.53
C TRP A 164 8.18 12.80 24.36
N ALA A 165 7.57 13.26 25.46
CA ALA A 165 8.24 14.02 26.52
C ALA A 165 8.76 13.13 27.65
N ASP A 166 8.14 11.97 27.85
CA ASP A 166 8.53 10.93 28.80
C ASP A 166 7.95 9.58 28.33
N SER A 167 8.27 8.48 29.01
CA SER A 167 7.82 7.10 28.78
C SER A 167 6.31 6.95 28.60
N VAL A 168 5.50 7.85 29.20
CA VAL A 168 4.03 7.81 29.13
C VAL A 168 3.43 9.15 28.67
N LEU A 169 4.26 10.15 28.34
CA LEU A 169 3.80 11.49 28.01
C LEU A 169 4.11 11.83 26.55
N VAL A 170 3.08 12.20 25.79
CA VAL A 170 3.18 12.63 24.39
C VAL A 170 2.89 14.13 24.30
N VAL A 171 3.71 14.87 23.56
CA VAL A 171 3.53 16.30 23.31
C VAL A 171 2.52 16.50 22.18
N VAL A 172 1.45 17.24 22.48
CA VAL A 172 0.39 17.60 21.55
C VAL A 172 0.38 19.11 21.38
N ASN A 173 0.68 19.58 20.18
CA ASN A 173 0.63 20.98 19.81
C ASN A 173 -0.75 21.36 19.31
N THR A 174 -1.24 22.52 19.73
CA THR A 174 -2.61 22.93 19.47
C THR A 174 -2.74 24.41 19.19
N VAL A 175 -3.89 24.78 18.64
CA VAL A 175 -4.33 26.16 18.47
C VAL A 175 -5.74 26.33 19.03
N SER A 176 -5.99 27.46 19.71
CA SER A 176 -7.32 27.84 20.16
C SER A 176 -8.23 28.10 18.95
N LYS A 177 -9.40 27.47 18.93
CA LYS A 177 -10.41 27.67 17.87
C LYS A 177 -11.02 29.07 17.86
N LYS A 178 -10.97 29.79 18.99
CA LYS A 178 -11.56 31.12 19.15
C LYS A 178 -10.56 32.26 18.97
N GLN A 179 -9.35 32.11 19.50
CA GLN A 179 -8.40 33.22 19.64
C GLN A 179 -7.09 33.00 18.89
N GLY A 180 -6.90 31.84 18.23
CA GLY A 180 -5.65 31.54 17.52
C GLY A 180 -4.42 31.35 18.40
N GLN A 181 -4.57 31.41 19.73
CA GLN A 181 -3.49 31.19 20.68
C GLN A 181 -2.93 29.76 20.54
N LYS A 182 -1.62 29.65 20.32
CA LYS A 182 -0.90 28.38 20.32
C LYS A 182 -0.58 27.92 21.74
N VAL A 183 -0.85 26.65 22.04
CA VAL A 183 -0.63 26.02 23.34
C VAL A 183 -0.25 24.56 23.12
N SER A 184 0.59 23.99 23.97
CA SER A 184 0.85 22.54 23.96
C SER A 184 0.25 21.87 25.19
N PHE A 185 0.00 20.57 25.04
CA PHE A 185 -0.47 19.69 26.08
C PHE A 185 0.46 18.49 26.18
N TRP A 186 0.66 17.96 27.38
CA TRP A 186 1.05 16.56 27.52
C TRP A 186 -0.19 15.70 27.52
N PHE A 187 -0.21 14.71 26.65
CA PHE A 187 -1.12 13.59 26.72
C PHE A 187 -0.48 12.47 27.55
N ASP A 188 -1.11 12.10 28.66
CA ASP A 188 -0.69 10.96 29.47
C ASP A 188 -1.41 9.69 29.02
N VAL A 189 -0.64 8.77 28.44
CA VAL A 189 -1.13 7.48 27.93
C VAL A 189 -1.75 6.64 29.03
N SER A 190 -1.24 6.71 30.27
CA SER A 190 -1.69 5.87 31.37
C SER A 190 -3.08 6.28 31.85
N SER A 191 -3.29 7.59 32.01
CA SER A 191 -4.53 8.16 32.53
C SER A 191 -5.52 8.59 31.44
N GLN A 192 -5.13 8.57 30.16
CA GLN A 192 -5.91 9.09 29.04
C GLN A 192 -6.36 10.54 29.25
N SER A 193 -5.47 11.37 29.78
CA SER A 193 -5.76 12.77 30.14
C SER A 193 -4.79 13.75 29.49
N PHE A 194 -5.20 15.02 29.41
CA PHE A 194 -4.41 16.11 28.85
C PHE A 194 -4.04 17.15 29.89
N ILE A 195 -2.76 17.44 30.00
CA ILE A 195 -2.20 18.44 30.91
C ILE A 195 -1.74 19.63 30.07
N ARG A 196 -2.38 20.79 30.26
CA ARG A 196 -2.02 22.02 29.56
C ARG A 196 -0.64 22.52 30.01
N LEU A 197 0.18 22.92 29.05
CA LEU A 197 1.51 23.46 29.29
C LEU A 197 1.52 24.98 29.12
N SER A 198 2.47 25.64 29.78
CA SER A 198 2.73 27.07 29.61
C SER A 198 3.56 27.39 28.37
N THR A 199 4.14 26.39 27.73
CA THR A 199 5.07 26.50 26.61
C THR A 199 4.49 25.83 25.37
N TYR A 200 4.73 26.42 24.21
CA TYR A 200 4.48 25.79 22.91
C TYR A 200 5.79 25.20 22.36
N PHE A 201 5.74 24.01 21.79
CA PHE A 201 6.91 23.36 21.18
C PHE A 201 6.86 23.57 19.66
N ASP A 202 7.86 24.20 19.06
CA ASP A 202 7.99 24.33 17.60
C ASP A 202 8.88 23.22 17.02
#